data_AF-A0A530B2N5-F1
#
_entry.id   AF-A0A530B2N5-F1
#
_cell.length_a   1.000
_cell.length_b   1.000
_cell.length_c   1.000
_cell.angle_alpha   90.00
_cell.angle_beta   90.00
_cell.angle_gamma   90.00
#
_symmetry.space_group_name_H-M   'P 1'
#
loop_
_entity.id
_entity.type
_entity.pdbx_description
1 polymer ?
#
loop_
_entity_poly.entity_id
_entity_poly.type
_entity_poly.pdbx_seq_one_letter_code
_entity_poly.pdbx_strand_id
1 'polypeptide(L)'
;LAFAVANEDEAKLKANQAELKSLMLAALPIWQRIDGNYGFKDFEVESPVGKFGAKQFSTAFGMDGVSQNGKVDYTIKASGLTIPHQTLPEWTTPLLPTDIDLNFGGANIDLDTMAKKAIEAFDLNKEPPLSDEFGKALVADFKAKNPKVVIGHSTVKNGDIEVALEGEMTFPGEKPDATLTVDVAGYDKIVDALKEGAKSDEQMAQAFPFALAVKGFGKTLPDGRLEWVINTKADGSVAVNGAMLKGPDEVQDDSAGQDDNSSGDDGANGTDDSTGGDDSDGGDNGGAGAKLQP
;
A
#
# COMPACT_ATOMS: atom_id res chain seq x y z
N LEU A 1 -2.23 -39.04 4.53
CA LEU A 1 -2.20 -40.19 3.59
C LEU A 1 -3.25 -41.23 3.94
N ALA A 2 -3.06 -42.10 4.95
CA ALA A 2 -4.01 -43.20 5.25
C ALA A 2 -5.49 -42.77 5.35
N PHE A 3 -5.79 -41.68 6.07
CA PHE A 3 -7.15 -41.12 6.15
C PHE A 3 -7.76 -40.78 4.78
N ALA A 4 -6.99 -40.20 3.86
CA ALA A 4 -7.49 -39.82 2.54
C ALA A 4 -7.81 -41.06 1.67
N VAL A 5 -6.97 -42.10 1.75
CA VAL A 5 -7.19 -43.39 1.06
C VAL A 5 -8.38 -44.17 1.66
N ALA A 6 -8.72 -43.93 2.93
CA ALA A 6 -9.95 -44.48 3.54
C ALA A 6 -11.22 -43.68 3.17
N ASN A 7 -11.07 -42.44 2.70
CA ASN A 7 -12.15 -41.46 2.49
C ASN A 7 -12.09 -40.85 1.08
N GLU A 8 -11.88 -41.70 0.06
CA GLU A 8 -11.72 -41.28 -1.34
C GLU A 8 -13.00 -40.72 -1.98
N ASP A 9 -14.17 -40.98 -1.39
CA ASP A 9 -15.45 -40.41 -1.81
C ASP A 9 -15.99 -39.38 -0.82
N GLU A 10 -16.75 -38.43 -1.37
CA GLU A 10 -17.33 -37.29 -0.66
C GLU A 10 -18.23 -37.70 0.52
N ALA A 11 -18.98 -38.80 0.40
CA ALA A 11 -19.90 -39.24 1.45
C ALA A 11 -19.13 -39.76 2.68
N LYS A 12 -18.07 -40.56 2.48
CA LYS A 12 -17.16 -40.94 3.55
C LYS A 12 -16.44 -39.74 4.17
N LEU A 13 -15.95 -38.81 3.33
CA LEU A 13 -15.24 -37.62 3.79
C LEU A 13 -16.13 -36.72 4.67
N LYS A 14 -17.40 -36.53 4.30
CA LYS A 14 -18.40 -35.80 5.11
C LYS A 14 -18.72 -36.53 6.42
N ALA A 15 -18.91 -37.86 6.37
CA ALA A 15 -19.18 -38.67 7.56
C ALA A 15 -18.03 -38.62 8.57
N ASN A 16 -16.77 -38.65 8.10
CA ASN A 16 -15.58 -38.66 8.93
C ASN A 16 -14.94 -37.26 9.13
N GLN A 17 -15.72 -36.19 8.91
CA GLN A 17 -15.30 -34.79 9.11
C GLN A 17 -14.68 -34.52 10.49
N ALA A 18 -15.17 -35.16 11.55
CA ALA A 18 -14.62 -34.98 12.91
C ALA A 18 -13.19 -35.52 13.04
N GLU A 19 -12.88 -36.64 12.40
CA GLU A 19 -11.52 -37.19 12.35
C GLU A 19 -10.62 -36.31 11.47
N LEU A 20 -11.11 -35.85 10.30
CA LEU A 20 -10.39 -34.90 9.44
C LEU A 20 -9.96 -33.65 10.22
N LYS A 21 -10.88 -33.02 10.96
CA LYS A 21 -10.57 -31.84 11.78
C LYS A 21 -9.52 -32.13 12.85
N SER A 22 -9.65 -33.25 13.56
CA SER A 22 -8.68 -33.69 14.56
C SER A 22 -7.28 -33.86 13.95
N LEU A 23 -7.19 -34.52 12.79
CA LEU A 23 -5.94 -34.70 12.05
C LEU A 23 -5.35 -33.38 11.53
N MET A 24 -6.19 -32.43 11.08
CA MET A 24 -5.73 -31.11 10.65
C MET A 24 -5.19 -30.27 11.82
N LEU A 25 -5.86 -30.27 12.97
CA LEU A 25 -5.38 -29.60 14.19
C LEU A 25 -4.07 -30.22 14.69
N ALA A 26 -3.96 -31.56 14.69
CA ALA A 26 -2.76 -32.28 15.09
C ALA A 26 -1.57 -32.14 14.10
N ALA A 27 -1.83 -31.64 12.89
CA ALA A 27 -0.80 -31.35 11.88
C ALA A 27 -0.26 -29.91 11.95
N LEU A 28 -0.78 -29.05 12.83
CA LEU A 28 -0.26 -27.69 13.01
C LEU A 28 1.00 -27.69 13.91
N PRO A 29 2.05 -26.91 13.57
CA PRO A 29 2.19 -26.09 12.36
C PRO A 29 2.66 -26.92 11.14
N ILE A 30 2.00 -26.73 10.00
CA ILE A 30 2.27 -27.48 8.76
C ILE A 30 3.61 -27.12 8.07
N TRP A 31 4.24 -26.01 8.44
CA TRP A 31 5.65 -25.71 8.21
C TRP A 31 6.19 -24.87 9.39
N GLN A 32 7.50 -24.87 9.62
CA GLN A 32 8.13 -24.06 10.68
C GLN A 32 8.59 -22.68 10.20
N ARG A 33 9.22 -22.64 9.02
CA ARG A 33 9.56 -21.44 8.25
C ARG A 33 9.81 -21.87 6.79
N ILE A 34 9.57 -20.97 5.85
CA ILE A 34 9.96 -21.11 4.45
C ILE A 34 10.82 -19.89 4.11
N ASP A 35 12.05 -20.14 3.67
CA ASP A 35 12.94 -19.12 3.10
C ASP A 35 13.26 -19.48 1.65
N GLY A 36 13.32 -18.48 0.78
CA GLY A 36 13.70 -18.65 -0.63
C GLY A 36 14.47 -17.44 -1.14
N ASN A 37 15.40 -17.68 -2.07
CA ASN A 37 16.27 -16.65 -2.64
C ASN A 37 16.51 -16.96 -4.12
N TYR A 38 16.28 -15.98 -4.98
CA TYR A 38 16.47 -16.03 -6.42
C TYR A 38 17.47 -14.96 -6.82
N GLY A 39 18.52 -15.35 -7.56
CA GLY A 39 19.59 -14.44 -7.98
C GLY A 39 19.87 -14.57 -9.47
N PHE A 40 19.87 -13.43 -10.15
CA PHE A 40 20.15 -13.26 -11.57
C PHE A 40 21.39 -12.37 -11.73
N LYS A 41 22.18 -12.66 -12.76
CA LYS A 41 23.30 -11.81 -13.22
C LYS A 41 22.99 -11.34 -14.62
N ASP A 42 23.44 -10.12 -14.93
CA ASP A 42 23.28 -9.49 -16.24
C ASP A 42 21.82 -9.58 -16.74
N PHE A 43 20.91 -9.24 -15.82
CA PHE A 43 19.47 -9.26 -16.06
C PHE A 43 19.09 -8.12 -17.00
N GLU A 44 18.41 -8.43 -18.10
CA GLU A 44 17.97 -7.45 -19.10
C GLU A 44 16.50 -7.69 -19.47
N VAL A 45 15.73 -6.60 -19.60
CA VAL A 45 14.36 -6.61 -20.11
C VAL A 45 14.28 -5.61 -21.27
N GLU A 46 14.01 -6.13 -22.46
CA GLU A 46 13.74 -5.32 -23.65
C GLU A 46 12.29 -4.81 -23.63
N SER A 47 12.11 -3.51 -23.82
CA SER A 47 10.81 -2.84 -23.81
C SER A 47 10.70 -1.84 -24.97
N PRO A 48 9.49 -1.36 -25.34
CA PRO A 48 9.31 -0.41 -26.43
C PRO A 48 10.06 0.93 -26.27
N VAL A 49 10.42 1.32 -25.03
CA VAL A 49 11.22 2.53 -24.75
C VAL A 49 12.73 2.25 -24.68
N GLY A 50 13.14 0.98 -24.64
CA GLY A 50 14.53 0.56 -24.60
C GLY A 50 14.80 -0.63 -23.68
N LYS A 51 16.07 -0.95 -23.50
CA LYS A 51 16.55 -2.01 -22.59
C LYS A 51 16.70 -1.44 -21.18
N PHE A 52 16.01 -2.05 -20.22
CA PHE A 52 16.30 -1.91 -18.80
C PHE A 52 17.19 -3.08 -18.38
N GLY A 53 18.09 -2.89 -17.42
CA GLY A 53 18.91 -3.99 -16.92
C GLY A 53 19.54 -3.75 -15.55
N ALA A 54 20.14 -4.81 -15.01
CA ALA A 54 20.90 -4.81 -13.76
C ALA A 54 22.03 -5.86 -13.83
N LYS A 55 23.25 -5.50 -13.42
CA LYS A 55 24.40 -6.44 -13.38
C LYS A 55 24.16 -7.58 -12.40
N GLN A 56 23.46 -7.28 -11.31
CA GLN A 56 22.91 -8.28 -10.41
C GLN A 56 21.50 -7.87 -9.99
N PHE A 57 20.57 -8.82 -9.99
CA PHE A 57 19.22 -8.68 -9.45
C PHE A 57 18.94 -9.88 -8.56
N SER A 58 18.33 -9.66 -7.40
CA SER A 58 17.95 -10.75 -6.51
C SER A 58 16.72 -10.43 -5.69
N THR A 59 15.86 -11.43 -5.51
CA THR A 59 14.76 -11.37 -4.55
C THR A 59 14.91 -12.47 -3.51
N ALA A 60 14.67 -12.12 -2.25
CA ALA A 60 14.56 -13.09 -1.16
C ALA A 60 13.20 -12.95 -0.48
N PHE A 61 12.66 -14.06 0.00
CA PHE A 61 11.46 -14.08 0.82
C PHE A 61 11.66 -15.00 2.02
N GLY A 62 11.01 -14.65 3.13
CA GLY A 62 10.92 -15.45 4.33
C GLY A 62 9.49 -15.44 4.86
N MET A 63 8.99 -16.55 5.36
CA MET A 63 7.68 -16.61 6.01
C MET A 63 7.70 -17.66 7.12
N ASP A 64 7.33 -17.26 8.34
CA ASP A 64 7.25 -18.16 9.48
C ASP A 64 6.08 -19.14 9.38
N GLY A 65 6.10 -20.15 10.24
CA GLY A 65 5.06 -21.17 10.39
C GLY A 65 3.70 -20.62 10.81
N VAL A 66 2.69 -21.48 10.73
CA VAL A 66 1.37 -21.24 11.33
C VAL A 66 1.56 -21.04 12.84
N SER A 67 1.53 -19.78 13.27
CA SER A 67 1.98 -19.33 14.60
C SER A 67 1.20 -18.09 15.04
N GLN A 68 1.30 -17.73 16.33
CA GLN A 68 0.54 -16.61 16.93
C GLN A 68 1.22 -15.24 16.77
N ASN A 69 2.46 -15.21 16.29
CA ASN A 69 3.26 -14.00 16.07
C ASN A 69 4.25 -14.25 14.94
N GLY A 70 3.74 -14.70 13.80
CA GLY A 70 4.55 -14.95 12.61
C GLY A 70 4.98 -13.67 11.91
N LYS A 71 6.07 -13.78 11.16
CA LYS A 71 6.53 -12.75 10.21
C LYS A 71 6.44 -13.22 8.77
N VAL A 72 6.37 -12.24 7.87
CA VAL A 72 6.71 -12.38 6.46
C VAL A 72 7.73 -11.30 6.10
N ASP A 73 8.80 -11.68 5.43
CA ASP A 73 9.92 -10.83 5.03
C ASP A 73 10.07 -10.92 3.50
N TYR A 74 10.29 -9.79 2.81
CA TYR A 74 10.59 -9.77 1.38
C TYR A 74 11.65 -8.71 1.07
N THR A 75 12.63 -9.09 0.26
CA THR A 75 13.78 -8.27 -0.11
C THR A 75 13.91 -8.22 -1.62
N ILE A 76 14.10 -7.03 -2.18
CA ILE A 76 14.49 -6.80 -3.58
C ILE A 76 15.84 -6.08 -3.57
N LYS A 77 16.86 -6.64 -4.22
CA LYS A 77 18.12 -5.92 -4.46
C LYS A 77 18.43 -5.91 -5.95
N ALA A 78 18.91 -4.77 -6.46
CA ALA A 78 19.51 -4.67 -7.79
C ALA A 78 20.74 -3.75 -7.74
N SER A 79 21.77 -4.07 -8.52
CA SER A 79 22.99 -3.26 -8.60
C SER A 79 23.49 -3.12 -10.03
N GLY A 80 24.11 -1.97 -10.31
CA GLY A 80 24.46 -1.57 -11.68
C GLY A 80 23.22 -1.47 -12.59
N LEU A 81 22.13 -0.92 -12.06
CA LEU A 81 20.92 -0.60 -12.80
C LEU A 81 21.26 0.25 -14.04
N THR A 82 20.58 -0.05 -15.14
CA THR A 82 20.70 0.65 -16.42
C THR A 82 19.29 0.95 -16.92
N ILE A 83 19.02 2.23 -17.13
CA ILE A 83 17.71 2.77 -17.52
C ILE A 83 17.87 3.39 -18.91
N PRO A 84 16.93 3.22 -19.86
CA PRO A 84 17.01 3.84 -21.18
C PRO A 84 16.80 5.35 -21.10
N HIS A 85 17.85 6.14 -21.36
CA HIS A 85 17.78 7.61 -21.27
C HIS A 85 16.95 8.26 -22.39
N GLN A 86 16.77 7.59 -23.54
CA GLN A 86 16.16 8.19 -24.75
C GLN A 86 14.70 8.67 -24.63
N THR A 87 14.01 8.36 -23.52
CA THR A 87 12.66 8.87 -23.21
C THR A 87 12.61 9.77 -21.98
N LEU A 88 13.77 10.18 -21.43
CA LEU A 88 13.87 10.92 -20.19
C LEU A 88 14.42 12.35 -20.43
N PRO A 89 13.89 13.38 -19.75
CA PRO A 89 14.50 14.71 -19.77
C PRO A 89 15.89 14.70 -19.13
N GLU A 90 16.85 15.42 -19.71
CA GLU A 90 18.26 15.45 -19.25
C GLU A 90 18.44 15.84 -17.77
N TRP A 91 17.53 16.64 -17.20
CA TRP A 91 17.56 17.00 -15.78
C TRP A 91 17.34 15.81 -14.84
N THR A 92 16.78 14.70 -15.33
CA THR A 92 16.56 13.46 -14.56
C THR A 92 17.82 12.61 -14.45
N THR A 93 18.79 12.74 -15.36
CA THR A 93 19.98 11.88 -15.44
C THR A 93 20.77 11.80 -14.11
N PRO A 94 20.97 12.90 -13.33
CA PRO A 94 21.63 12.85 -12.02
C PRO A 94 20.83 12.15 -10.91
N LEU A 95 19.53 11.90 -11.12
CA LEU A 95 18.61 11.27 -10.15
C LEU A 95 18.43 9.76 -10.39
N LEU A 96 18.92 9.23 -11.51
CA LEU A 96 18.74 7.82 -11.84
C LEU A 96 19.48 6.92 -10.84
N PRO A 97 18.82 5.93 -10.23
CA PRO A 97 19.46 5.00 -9.30
C PRO A 97 20.34 4.01 -10.06
N THR A 98 21.53 3.74 -9.51
CA THR A 98 22.38 2.60 -9.93
C THR A 98 22.13 1.38 -9.07
N ASP A 99 21.61 1.54 -7.85
CA ASP A 99 21.46 0.47 -6.87
C ASP A 99 20.17 0.65 -6.05
N ILE A 100 19.50 -0.46 -5.76
CA ILE A 100 18.36 -0.53 -4.83
C ILE A 100 18.53 -1.72 -3.88
N ASP A 101 18.04 -1.56 -2.66
CA ASP A 101 17.94 -2.60 -1.64
C ASP A 101 16.66 -2.32 -0.83
N LEU A 102 15.54 -2.93 -1.22
CA LEU A 102 14.23 -2.69 -0.62
C LEU A 102 13.84 -3.88 0.26
N ASN A 103 13.48 -3.62 1.52
CA ASN A 103 13.17 -4.64 2.52
C ASN A 103 11.81 -4.31 3.16
N PHE A 104 10.80 -5.14 2.91
CA PHE A 104 9.44 -4.92 3.38
C PHE A 104 8.80 -6.24 3.84
N GLY A 105 7.81 -6.15 4.73
CA GLY A 105 7.25 -7.33 5.35
C GLY A 105 6.08 -7.05 6.29
N GLY A 106 5.75 -8.05 7.10
CA GLY A 106 4.73 -7.96 8.12
C GLY A 106 5.10 -8.73 9.38
N ALA A 107 4.57 -8.29 10.52
CA ALA A 107 4.76 -8.88 11.84
C ALA A 107 3.43 -8.92 12.62
N ASN A 108 3.41 -9.58 13.78
CA ASN A 108 2.20 -9.85 14.57
C ASN A 108 1.14 -10.68 13.80
N ILE A 109 1.56 -11.55 12.88
CA ILE A 109 0.64 -12.32 12.04
C ILE A 109 0.22 -13.60 12.78
N ASP A 110 -0.99 -13.61 13.34
CA ASP A 110 -1.54 -14.74 14.10
C ASP A 110 -2.25 -15.77 13.20
N LEU A 111 -1.48 -16.48 12.37
CA LEU A 111 -2.01 -17.55 11.52
C LEU A 111 -2.51 -18.77 12.33
N ASP A 112 -1.97 -19.02 13.52
CA ASP A 112 -2.38 -20.13 14.39
C ASP A 112 -3.85 -20.02 14.83
N THR A 113 -4.25 -18.85 15.32
CA THR A 113 -5.65 -18.60 15.71
C THR A 113 -6.57 -18.70 14.49
N MET A 114 -6.17 -18.17 13.32
CA MET A 114 -7.03 -18.22 12.13
C MET A 114 -7.17 -19.64 11.58
N ALA A 115 -6.08 -20.41 11.54
CA ALA A 115 -6.08 -21.79 11.08
C ALA A 115 -6.96 -22.68 11.98
N LYS A 116 -6.81 -22.57 13.31
CA LYS A 116 -7.64 -23.32 14.27
C LYS A 116 -9.12 -22.97 14.12
N LYS A 117 -9.47 -21.67 14.10
CA LYS A 117 -10.85 -21.21 13.87
C LYS A 117 -11.43 -21.74 12.55
N ALA A 118 -10.68 -21.74 11.46
CA ALA A 118 -11.14 -22.26 10.18
C ALA A 118 -11.36 -23.79 10.19
N ILE A 119 -10.42 -24.54 10.79
CA ILE A 119 -10.54 -26.00 10.94
C ILE A 119 -11.73 -26.36 11.83
N GLU A 120 -11.95 -25.63 12.92
CA GLU A 120 -13.08 -25.84 13.83
C GLU A 120 -14.42 -25.47 13.16
N ALA A 121 -14.47 -24.39 12.37
CA ALA A 121 -15.70 -23.86 11.80
C ALA A 121 -16.21 -24.57 10.53
N PHE A 122 -15.36 -25.13 9.66
CA PHE A 122 -15.82 -25.64 8.36
C PHE A 122 -16.83 -26.79 8.50
N ASP A 123 -17.82 -26.85 7.61
CA ASP A 123 -18.78 -27.94 7.58
C ASP A 123 -19.06 -28.36 6.14
N LEU A 124 -18.47 -29.47 5.71
CA LEU A 124 -18.61 -30.06 4.37
C LEU A 124 -20.07 -30.45 4.06
N ASN A 125 -20.96 -30.49 5.05
CA ASN A 125 -22.40 -30.69 4.87
C ASN A 125 -23.14 -29.39 4.47
N LYS A 126 -22.42 -28.26 4.37
CA LYS A 126 -22.93 -26.96 3.93
C LYS A 126 -22.19 -26.50 2.67
N GLU A 127 -22.84 -25.64 1.91
CA GLU A 127 -22.30 -25.03 0.70
C GLU A 127 -22.58 -23.51 0.77
N PRO A 128 -21.53 -22.65 0.86
CA PRO A 128 -20.12 -22.99 1.07
C PRO A 128 -19.86 -23.64 2.46
N PRO A 129 -18.79 -24.45 2.63
CA PRO A 129 -18.44 -25.06 3.92
C PRO A 129 -18.03 -24.07 5.02
N LEU A 130 -17.63 -22.84 4.65
CA LEU A 130 -17.40 -21.72 5.56
C LEU A 130 -18.31 -20.57 5.10
N SER A 131 -19.05 -19.95 6.02
CA SER A 131 -19.98 -18.86 5.69
C SER A 131 -19.29 -17.51 5.53
N ASP A 132 -19.91 -16.60 4.78
CA ASP A 132 -19.46 -15.20 4.66
C ASP A 132 -19.38 -14.50 6.02
N GLU A 133 -20.25 -14.86 6.96
CA GLU A 133 -20.23 -14.37 8.35
C GLU A 133 -18.96 -14.82 9.09
N PHE A 134 -18.55 -16.09 8.92
CA PHE A 134 -17.28 -16.57 9.43
C PHE A 134 -16.11 -15.83 8.77
N GLY A 135 -16.14 -15.61 7.46
CA GLY A 135 -15.12 -14.84 6.74
C GLY A 135 -14.96 -13.42 7.29
N LYS A 136 -16.08 -12.72 7.53
CA LYS A 136 -16.10 -11.38 8.15
C LYS A 136 -15.56 -11.41 9.59
N ALA A 137 -15.97 -12.39 10.39
CA ALA A 137 -15.47 -12.57 11.75
C ALA A 137 -13.96 -12.84 11.78
N LEU A 138 -13.45 -13.68 10.88
CA LEU A 138 -12.02 -14.01 10.77
C LEU A 138 -11.18 -12.78 10.39
N VAL A 139 -11.69 -11.92 9.49
CA VAL A 139 -11.03 -10.64 9.14
C VAL A 139 -11.06 -9.66 10.32
N ALA A 140 -12.14 -9.61 11.09
CA ALA A 140 -12.22 -8.79 12.30
C ALA A 140 -11.26 -9.29 13.40
N ASP A 141 -11.22 -10.60 13.63
CA ASP A 141 -10.26 -11.28 14.52
C ASP A 141 -8.81 -10.97 14.12
N PHE A 142 -8.49 -11.06 12.82
CA PHE A 142 -7.16 -10.76 12.31
C PHE A 142 -6.79 -9.29 12.55
N LYS A 143 -7.67 -8.34 12.23
CA LYS A 143 -7.46 -6.91 12.53
C LYS A 143 -7.29 -6.65 14.03
N ALA A 144 -8.06 -7.32 14.88
CA ALA A 144 -7.99 -7.20 16.34
C ALA A 144 -6.67 -7.71 16.96
N LYS A 145 -5.87 -8.51 16.23
CA LYS A 145 -4.51 -8.92 16.64
C LYS A 145 -3.44 -7.85 16.36
N ASN A 146 -3.83 -6.72 15.77
CA ASN A 146 -2.97 -5.60 15.38
C ASN A 146 -1.75 -6.03 14.53
N PRO A 147 -1.99 -6.63 13.34
CA PRO A 147 -0.95 -6.96 12.37
C PRO A 147 -0.24 -5.69 11.92
N LYS A 148 1.07 -5.78 11.79
CA LYS A 148 1.97 -4.67 11.52
C LYS A 148 2.61 -4.84 10.14
N VAL A 149 2.59 -3.79 9.33
CA VAL A 149 3.45 -3.66 8.14
C VAL A 149 4.80 -3.14 8.61
N VAL A 150 5.88 -3.71 8.09
CA VAL A 150 7.26 -3.35 8.42
C VAL A 150 8.00 -2.97 7.15
N ILE A 151 8.68 -1.84 7.18
CA ILE A 151 9.70 -1.44 6.20
C ILE A 151 11.04 -1.60 6.91
N GLY A 152 11.75 -2.69 6.62
CA GLY A 152 13.12 -2.86 7.05
C GLY A 152 14.03 -1.87 6.32
N HIS A 153 15.23 -1.64 6.86
CA HIS A 153 16.19 -0.68 6.29
C HIS A 153 16.35 -0.87 4.77
N SER A 154 15.85 0.12 4.02
CA SER A 154 15.73 0.09 2.57
C SER A 154 16.49 1.26 1.97
N THR A 155 17.17 1.08 0.85
CA THR A 155 17.93 2.14 0.15
C THR A 155 17.64 2.18 -1.35
N VAL A 156 17.68 3.39 -1.92
CA VAL A 156 17.66 3.70 -3.35
C VAL A 156 18.74 4.74 -3.61
N LYS A 157 19.69 4.46 -4.51
CA LYS A 157 20.89 5.32 -4.62
C LYS A 157 21.61 5.30 -5.95
N ASN A 158 22.48 6.30 -6.11
CA ASN A 158 23.52 6.37 -7.12
C ASN A 158 24.84 6.88 -6.50
N GLY A 159 25.76 7.40 -7.32
CA GLY A 159 27.08 7.87 -6.84
C GLY A 159 27.07 9.17 -6.04
N ASP A 160 25.99 9.96 -6.09
CA ASP A 160 25.88 11.29 -5.46
C ASP A 160 24.75 11.37 -4.42
N ILE A 161 23.73 10.49 -4.52
CA ILE A 161 22.51 10.49 -3.71
C ILE A 161 22.27 9.10 -3.14
N GLU A 162 21.93 9.01 -1.85
CA GLU A 162 21.36 7.80 -1.24
C GLU A 162 20.14 8.21 -0.42
N VAL A 163 18.97 7.68 -0.78
CA VAL A 163 17.73 7.78 -0.01
C VAL A 163 17.55 6.48 0.74
N ALA A 164 17.40 6.55 2.07
CA ALA A 164 17.12 5.41 2.93
C ALA A 164 15.77 5.56 3.65
N LEU A 165 15.15 4.43 3.97
CA LEU A 165 13.79 4.32 4.48
C LEU A 165 13.65 3.13 5.42
N GLU A 166 13.11 3.35 6.62
CA GLU A 166 12.75 2.29 7.58
C GLU A 166 11.56 2.71 8.44
N GLY A 167 10.76 1.75 8.91
CA GLY A 167 9.62 2.06 9.76
C GLY A 167 8.63 0.92 9.96
N GLU A 168 7.56 1.23 10.68
CA GLU A 168 6.45 0.31 10.94
C GLU A 168 5.10 1.03 10.97
N MET A 169 4.05 0.32 10.55
CA MET A 169 2.68 0.83 10.43
C MET A 169 1.66 -0.20 10.91
N THR A 170 0.63 0.27 11.59
CA THR A 170 -0.55 -0.49 12.04
C THR A 170 -1.83 0.25 11.65
N PHE A 171 -2.98 -0.44 11.66
CA PHE A 171 -4.24 0.09 11.14
C PHE A 171 -5.42 0.02 12.14
N PRO A 172 -5.28 0.55 13.38
CA PRO A 172 -6.38 0.58 14.34
C PRO A 172 -7.54 1.42 13.80
N GLY A 173 -8.75 0.84 13.78
CA GLY A 173 -9.92 1.49 13.17
C GLY A 173 -9.78 1.75 11.67
N GLU A 174 -8.95 0.98 10.97
CA GLU A 174 -8.60 1.13 9.55
C GLU A 174 -7.81 2.41 9.20
N LYS A 175 -7.44 3.22 10.19
CA LYS A 175 -6.62 4.43 10.05
C LYS A 175 -5.14 4.15 10.41
N PRO A 176 -4.16 4.75 9.71
CA PRO A 176 -2.75 4.43 9.90
C PRO A 176 -2.15 5.06 11.17
N ASP A 177 -1.63 4.24 12.07
CA ASP A 177 -0.67 4.63 13.11
C ASP A 177 0.71 4.08 12.73
N ALA A 178 1.68 4.97 12.49
CA ALA A 178 2.98 4.63 11.95
C ALA A 178 4.11 5.54 12.45
N THR A 179 5.32 4.97 12.46
CA THR A 179 6.58 5.71 12.57
C THR A 179 7.49 5.30 11.41
N LEU A 180 7.97 6.29 10.66
CA LEU A 180 8.73 6.13 9.42
C LEU A 180 9.92 7.09 9.43
N THR A 181 11.13 6.56 9.43
CA THR A 181 12.36 7.32 9.25
C THR A 181 12.70 7.36 7.77
N VAL A 182 12.88 8.56 7.23
CA VAL A 182 13.54 8.81 5.95
C VAL A 182 14.88 9.47 6.24
N ASP A 183 15.97 9.00 5.66
CA ASP A 183 17.22 9.75 5.62
C ASP A 183 17.76 9.88 4.19
N VAL A 184 18.43 11.01 3.90
CA VAL A 184 18.95 11.30 2.56
C VAL A 184 20.36 11.88 2.63
N ALA A 185 21.31 11.16 2.05
CA ALA A 185 22.60 11.70 1.64
C ALA A 185 22.46 12.41 0.28
N GLY A 186 23.12 13.56 0.13
CA GLY A 186 23.16 14.28 -1.16
C GLY A 186 21.88 15.04 -1.53
N TYR A 187 20.98 15.34 -0.57
CA TYR A 187 19.68 15.99 -0.85
C TYR A 187 19.76 17.26 -1.72
N ASP A 188 20.83 18.06 -1.60
CA ASP A 188 21.02 19.25 -2.44
C ASP A 188 21.17 18.94 -3.93
N LYS A 189 21.63 17.74 -4.30
CA LYS A 189 21.64 17.24 -5.70
C LYS A 189 20.22 17.03 -6.23
N ILE A 190 19.30 16.59 -5.37
CA ILE A 190 17.87 16.47 -5.70
C ILE A 190 17.29 17.87 -5.94
N VAL A 191 17.58 18.81 -5.03
CA VAL A 191 17.14 20.21 -5.15
C VAL A 191 17.67 20.88 -6.43
N ASP A 192 18.95 20.70 -6.77
CA ASP A 192 19.53 21.27 -8.01
C ASP A 192 18.99 20.60 -9.28
N ALA A 193 18.70 19.29 -9.28
CA ALA A 193 18.07 18.63 -10.42
C ALA A 193 16.61 19.09 -10.64
N LEU A 194 15.82 19.21 -9.57
CA LEU A 194 14.45 19.77 -9.63
C LEU A 194 14.46 21.23 -10.11
N LYS A 195 15.45 22.03 -9.69
CA LYS A 195 15.68 23.41 -10.14
C LYS A 195 16.09 23.51 -11.61
N GLU A 196 16.78 22.52 -12.14
CA GLU A 196 17.08 22.42 -13.57
C GLU A 196 15.81 22.05 -14.36
N GLY A 197 15.05 21.05 -13.89
CA GLY A 197 13.77 20.64 -14.48
C GLY A 197 12.73 21.75 -14.48
N ALA A 198 12.67 22.57 -13.43
CA ALA A 198 11.78 23.73 -13.31
C ALA A 198 11.93 24.78 -14.44
N LYS A 199 12.96 24.70 -15.28
CA LYS A 199 13.14 25.56 -16.47
C LYS A 199 12.36 25.08 -17.70
N SER A 200 11.95 23.81 -17.73
CA SER A 200 11.34 23.14 -18.89
C SER A 200 10.13 22.27 -18.56
N ASP A 201 9.85 22.03 -17.27
CA ASP A 201 8.79 21.17 -16.76
C ASP A 201 8.00 21.89 -15.66
N GLU A 202 6.69 22.04 -15.86
CA GLU A 202 5.79 22.74 -14.94
C GLU A 202 5.59 21.98 -13.62
N GLN A 203 5.60 20.64 -13.65
CA GLN A 203 5.51 19.83 -12.43
C GLN A 203 6.77 20.05 -11.57
N MET A 204 7.94 20.17 -12.21
CA MET A 204 9.18 20.48 -11.50
C MET A 204 9.23 21.93 -11.00
N ALA A 205 8.63 22.87 -11.73
CA ALA A 205 8.46 24.25 -11.25
C ALA A 205 7.59 24.33 -9.98
N GLN A 206 6.61 23.43 -9.82
CA GLN A 206 5.81 23.28 -8.60
C GLN A 206 6.56 22.47 -7.51
N ALA A 207 7.31 21.43 -7.88
CA ALA A 207 8.01 20.55 -6.94
C ALA A 207 9.28 21.18 -6.33
N PHE A 208 10.02 22.01 -7.06
CA PHE A 208 11.26 22.63 -6.57
C PHE A 208 11.06 23.49 -5.31
N PRO A 209 10.09 24.43 -5.24
CA PRO A 209 9.77 25.15 -4.00
C PRO A 209 9.35 24.23 -2.85
N PHE A 210 8.64 23.13 -3.14
CA PHE A 210 8.25 22.15 -2.14
C PHE A 210 9.46 21.38 -1.59
N ALA A 211 10.42 20.99 -2.42
CA ALA A 211 11.67 20.35 -1.96
C ALA A 211 12.50 21.27 -1.04
N LEU A 212 12.53 22.58 -1.32
CA LEU A 212 13.14 23.57 -0.42
C LEU A 212 12.41 23.64 0.94
N ALA A 213 11.08 23.54 0.96
CA ALA A 213 10.30 23.49 2.19
C ALA A 213 10.50 22.18 2.97
N VAL A 214 10.52 21.02 2.28
CA VAL A 214 10.81 19.70 2.87
C VAL A 214 12.19 19.68 3.53
N LYS A 215 13.20 20.29 2.89
CA LYS A 215 14.54 20.47 3.48
C LYS A 215 14.49 21.15 4.86
N GLY A 216 13.58 22.13 5.04
CA GLY A 216 13.41 22.88 6.28
C GLY A 216 12.84 22.08 7.45
N PHE A 217 12.17 20.94 7.20
CA PHE A 217 11.73 20.01 8.25
C PHE A 217 12.78 18.93 8.58
N GLY A 218 13.82 18.80 7.75
CA GLY A 218 14.87 17.81 7.91
C GLY A 218 15.87 18.17 9.00
N LYS A 219 16.23 17.19 9.83
CA LYS A 219 17.29 17.28 10.83
C LYS A 219 18.62 16.90 10.19
N THR A 220 19.60 17.81 10.16
CA THR A 220 20.95 17.47 9.69
C THR A 220 21.65 16.52 10.67
N LEU A 221 22.16 15.41 10.17
CA LEU A 221 22.94 14.43 10.92
C LEU A 221 24.45 14.77 10.90
N PRO A 222 25.27 14.21 11.82
CA PRO A 222 26.70 14.53 11.89
C PRO A 222 27.54 14.15 10.66
N ASP A 223 27.03 13.27 9.79
CA ASP A 223 27.64 12.89 8.51
C ASP A 223 27.18 13.75 7.33
N GLY A 224 26.25 14.68 7.55
CA GLY A 224 25.69 15.58 6.54
C GLY A 224 24.39 15.09 5.89
N ARG A 225 23.85 13.92 6.26
CA ARG A 225 22.49 13.50 5.84
C ARG A 225 21.42 14.42 6.40
N LEU A 226 20.25 14.42 5.77
CA LEU A 226 19.02 14.97 6.33
C LEU A 226 18.10 13.82 6.76
N GLU A 227 17.54 13.91 7.96
CA GLU A 227 16.66 12.91 8.58
C GLU A 227 15.25 13.49 8.81
N TRP A 228 14.22 12.72 8.49
CA TRP A 228 12.82 13.00 8.80
C TRP A 228 12.22 11.78 9.51
N VAL A 229 12.06 11.86 10.83
CA VAL A 229 11.28 10.89 11.61
C VAL A 229 9.82 11.30 11.57
N ILE A 230 9.08 10.76 10.60
CA ILE A 230 7.67 11.00 10.35
C ILE A 230 6.85 10.09 11.25
N ASN A 231 5.87 10.67 11.94
CA ASN A 231 4.92 9.96 12.80
C ASN A 231 3.52 10.32 12.34
N THR A 232 2.71 9.31 11.99
CA THR A 232 1.27 9.47 11.69
C THR A 232 0.47 8.75 12.77
N LYS A 233 -0.70 9.29 13.12
CA LYS A 233 -1.60 8.67 14.08
C LYS A 233 -2.97 8.41 13.49
N ALA A 234 -3.66 7.42 14.06
CA ALA A 234 -5.00 7.02 13.65
C ALA A 234 -6.08 8.07 13.96
N ASP A 235 -5.75 9.14 14.69
CA ASP A 235 -6.58 10.34 14.79
C ASP A 235 -6.41 11.30 13.60
N GLY A 236 -5.54 10.98 12.64
CA GLY A 236 -5.22 11.80 11.47
C GLY A 236 -4.03 12.75 11.64
N SER A 237 -3.46 12.88 12.84
CA SER A 237 -2.34 13.79 13.11
C SER A 237 -1.02 13.32 12.50
N VAL A 238 -0.16 14.29 12.17
CA VAL A 238 1.15 14.08 11.55
C VAL A 238 2.19 14.99 12.20
N ALA A 239 3.27 14.39 12.71
CA ALA A 239 4.43 15.09 13.25
C ALA A 239 5.73 14.62 12.58
N VAL A 240 6.69 15.52 12.38
CA VAL A 240 7.99 15.26 11.77
C VAL A 240 9.08 15.77 12.68
N ASN A 241 10.04 14.91 13.05
CA ASN A 241 11.12 15.23 14.00
C ASN A 241 10.59 15.79 15.34
N GLY A 242 9.38 15.38 15.74
CA GLY A 242 8.68 15.85 16.94
C GLY A 242 7.88 17.15 16.77
N ALA A 243 8.01 17.87 15.65
CA ALA A 243 7.21 19.04 15.34
C ALA A 243 5.87 18.63 14.69
N MET A 244 4.75 19.09 15.24
CA MET A 244 3.42 18.83 14.67
C MET A 244 3.24 19.61 13.36
N LEU A 245 2.92 18.91 12.27
CA LEU A 245 2.60 19.52 10.96
C LEU A 245 1.09 19.57 10.70
N LYS A 246 0.35 18.57 11.19
CA LYS A 246 -1.11 18.49 11.10
C LYS A 246 -1.66 17.93 12.42
N GLY A 247 -2.63 18.61 13.01
CA GLY A 247 -3.36 18.09 14.18
C GLY A 247 -4.27 16.91 13.82
N PRO A 248 -4.99 16.36 14.81
CA PRO A 248 -6.04 15.37 14.57
C PRO A 248 -7.06 15.87 13.55
N ASP A 249 -7.69 14.94 12.83
CA ASP A 249 -8.90 15.24 12.05
C ASP A 249 -10.03 15.71 12.98
N GLU A 250 -10.84 16.65 12.51
CA GLU A 250 -12.03 17.07 13.24
C GLU A 250 -13.01 15.89 13.36
N VAL A 251 -13.57 15.70 14.56
CA VAL A 251 -14.58 14.66 14.77
C VAL A 251 -15.88 15.16 14.14
N GLN A 252 -16.21 14.59 12.98
CA GLN A 252 -17.45 14.89 12.27
C GLN A 252 -18.65 14.41 13.12
N ASP A 253 -19.42 15.38 13.64
CA ASP A 253 -20.61 15.11 14.44
C ASP A 253 -21.82 14.96 13.51
N ASP A 254 -22.14 13.71 13.16
CA ASP A 254 -23.26 13.34 12.28
C ASP A 254 -24.66 13.69 12.86
N SER A 255 -24.73 14.32 14.04
CA SER A 255 -25.98 14.76 14.68
C SER A 255 -26.67 15.94 13.97
N ALA A 256 -25.98 16.66 13.09
CA ALA A 256 -26.50 17.85 12.38
C ALA A 256 -27.37 17.50 11.15
N GLY A 257 -28.35 16.60 11.34
CA GLY A 257 -29.16 16.01 10.26
C GLY A 257 -30.68 16.13 10.42
N GLN A 258 -31.18 17.02 11.29
CA GLN A 258 -32.62 17.16 11.56
C GLN A 258 -33.03 18.60 11.88
N ASP A 259 -33.29 19.40 10.85
CA ASP A 259 -34.11 20.62 10.91
C ASP A 259 -35.18 20.54 9.81
N ASP A 260 -36.45 20.52 10.21
CA ASP A 260 -37.59 20.61 9.30
C ASP A 260 -37.70 22.04 8.73
N ASN A 261 -38.03 22.17 7.45
CA ASN A 261 -38.85 23.31 7.03
C ASN A 261 -39.81 22.97 5.89
N SER A 262 -41.09 22.84 6.25
CA SER A 262 -42.18 22.60 5.31
C SER A 262 -42.83 23.89 4.83
N SER A 263 -43.11 23.98 3.54
CA SER A 263 -44.18 24.81 2.93
C SER A 263 -44.07 26.34 3.05
N GLY A 264 -43.96 27.00 1.90
CA GLY A 264 -44.01 28.46 1.77
C GLY A 264 -44.17 28.91 0.31
N ASP A 265 -45.32 28.62 -0.28
CA ASP A 265 -45.74 29.15 -1.59
C ASP A 265 -46.48 30.49 -1.37
N ASP A 266 -46.08 31.55 -2.08
CA ASP A 266 -46.88 32.77 -2.26
C ASP A 266 -46.28 33.72 -3.33
N GLY A 267 -47.06 34.04 -4.38
CA GLY A 267 -47.48 35.44 -4.50
C GLY A 267 -46.85 36.44 -5.50
N ALA A 268 -46.31 36.02 -6.65
CA ALA A 268 -46.40 36.73 -7.95
C ALA A 268 -45.91 38.21 -8.19
N ASN A 269 -45.86 38.56 -9.49
CA ASN A 269 -45.90 39.90 -10.11
C ASN A 269 -44.61 40.77 -10.10
N GLY A 270 -44.07 41.27 -11.23
CA GLY A 270 -44.39 41.06 -12.65
C GLY A 270 -43.82 42.16 -13.57
N THR A 271 -43.60 41.85 -14.87
CA THR A 271 -43.39 42.77 -16.04
C THR A 271 -42.27 43.83 -16.00
N ASP A 272 -41.48 44.15 -17.04
CA ASP A 272 -41.11 43.57 -18.36
C ASP A 272 -39.65 44.12 -18.63
N ASP A 273 -39.02 44.33 -19.80
CA ASP A 273 -39.34 44.30 -21.25
C ASP A 273 -38.01 44.23 -22.06
N SER A 274 -38.02 43.58 -23.24
CA SER A 274 -37.14 43.78 -24.43
C SER A 274 -35.59 43.69 -24.31
N THR A 275 -34.82 43.20 -25.31
CA THR A 275 -35.15 42.72 -26.69
C THR A 275 -34.02 41.84 -27.26
N GLY A 276 -34.40 40.79 -27.99
CA GLY A 276 -33.57 40.11 -29.01
C GLY A 276 -32.53 39.09 -28.49
N GLY A 277 -32.43 37.87 -29.03
CA GLY A 277 -33.26 37.21 -30.05
C GLY A 277 -32.50 36.10 -30.80
N ASP A 278 -33.21 35.02 -31.16
CA ASP A 278 -33.13 34.16 -32.37
C ASP A 278 -31.73 33.92 -33.01
N ASP A 279 -31.21 32.70 -33.25
CA ASP A 279 -31.69 31.30 -33.12
C ASP A 279 -30.49 30.41 -32.65
N SER A 280 -30.45 29.07 -32.58
CA SER A 280 -31.27 27.94 -33.09
C SER A 280 -30.95 26.63 -32.33
N ASP A 281 -31.75 25.59 -32.59
CA ASP A 281 -31.53 24.12 -32.49
C ASP A 281 -30.34 23.52 -31.67
N GLY A 282 -30.49 22.36 -31.00
CA GLY A 282 -31.59 21.39 -31.00
C GLY A 282 -31.08 19.94 -31.15
N GLY A 283 -31.68 19.00 -30.43
CA GLY A 283 -31.25 17.58 -30.36
C GLY A 283 -30.18 17.36 -29.28
N ASP A 284 -30.33 16.53 -28.24
CA ASP A 284 -31.10 15.28 -27.97
C ASP A 284 -30.45 13.97 -28.48
N ASN A 285 -30.59 12.93 -27.66
CA ASN A 285 -29.92 11.62 -27.65
C ASN A 285 -28.39 11.63 -27.40
N GLY A 286 -27.80 10.69 -26.66
CA GLY A 286 -28.39 9.62 -25.82
C GLY A 286 -27.93 8.20 -26.16
N GLY A 287 -27.55 7.43 -25.13
CA GLY A 287 -27.39 5.97 -25.19
C GLY A 287 -25.97 5.42 -25.24
N ALA A 288 -25.83 4.17 -24.77
CA ALA A 288 -24.60 3.34 -24.69
C ALA A 288 -23.42 3.93 -23.87
N GLY A 289 -22.92 3.33 -22.80
CA GLY A 289 -23.28 2.04 -22.18
C GLY A 289 -22.43 0.87 -22.71
N ALA A 290 -21.28 0.62 -22.07
CA ALA A 290 -20.44 -0.55 -22.28
C ALA A 290 -20.15 -1.22 -20.93
N LYS A 291 -20.51 -2.50 -20.77
CA LYS A 291 -20.16 -3.33 -19.61
C LYS A 291 -18.79 -3.96 -19.83
N LEU A 292 -17.95 -4.02 -18.79
CA LEU A 292 -16.69 -4.77 -18.80
C LEU A 292 -16.81 -6.00 -17.90
N GLN A 293 -16.95 -7.18 -18.52
CA GLN A 293 -16.69 -8.51 -17.93
C GLN A 293 -16.47 -9.53 -19.07
N PRO A 294 -15.65 -10.57 -18.88
CA PRO A 294 -14.56 -10.74 -17.91
C PRO A 294 -13.16 -10.53 -18.55
#